data_AF-A0A9E3TJM5-F1
#
_entry.id   AF-A0A9E3TJM5-F1
#
_cell.length_a   1.000
_cell.length_b   1.000
_cell.length_c   1.000
_cell.angle_alpha   90.00
_cell.angle_beta   90.00
_cell.angle_gamma   90.00
#
_symmetry.space_group_name_H-M   'P 1'
#
loop_
_entity.id
_entity.type
_entity.pdbx_description
1 polymer ?
#
loop_
_entity_poly.entity_id
_entity_poly.type
_entity_poly.pdbx_seq_one_letter_code
_entity_poly.pdbx_strand_id
1 'polypeptide(L)'
;MGRRSTQRLTKERVSRIITEIGKAAKVVVRDEDEEAGLRVKYASAHDLRRGCAQRLINAGVSAETLKVVMRHKDFRTTERFYGATRAAQSAANEINEKLAAECKKNELVGGHEKAPRLSAEELRKLKALLNSL
;
A
#
# COMPACT_ATOMS: atom_id res chain seq x y z
N MET A 1 4.71 -17.51 45.98
CA MET A 1 4.68 -16.85 44.65
C MET A 1 6.06 -16.27 44.35
N GLY A 2 6.82 -16.88 43.43
CA GLY A 2 8.17 -16.41 43.10
C GLY A 2 8.13 -15.04 42.41
N ARG A 3 8.85 -14.05 42.96
CA ARG A 3 9.14 -12.80 42.26
C ARG A 3 9.86 -13.14 40.96
N ARG A 4 9.17 -13.02 39.82
CA ARG A 4 9.83 -13.00 38.51
C ARG A 4 10.81 -11.84 38.54
N SER A 5 12.10 -12.14 38.58
CA SER A 5 13.15 -11.16 38.30
C SER A 5 12.81 -10.54 36.94
N THR A 6 12.34 -9.30 36.93
CA THR A 6 12.05 -8.54 35.70
C THR A 6 13.36 -8.08 35.10
N GLN A 7 14.20 -9.04 34.68
CA GLN A 7 15.47 -8.75 34.05
C GLN A 7 15.18 -7.99 32.74
N ARG A 8 15.82 -6.83 32.57
CA ARG A 8 15.67 -6.02 31.36
C ARG A 8 16.00 -6.88 30.15
N LEU A 9 15.11 -6.90 29.16
CA LEU A 9 15.38 -7.59 27.90
C LEU A 9 16.52 -6.89 27.18
N THR A 10 17.45 -7.67 26.65
CA THR A 10 18.53 -7.15 25.80
C THR A 10 17.99 -6.82 24.41
N LYS A 11 18.69 -5.93 23.69
CA LYS A 11 18.36 -5.54 22.32
C LYS A 11 18.31 -6.77 21.40
N GLU A 12 19.23 -7.70 21.57
CA GLU A 12 19.38 -8.91 20.77
C GLU A 12 18.16 -9.81 20.96
N ARG A 13 17.71 -9.96 22.22
CA ARG A 13 16.53 -10.76 22.55
C ARG A 13 15.26 -10.16 21.95
N VAL A 14 15.08 -8.85 22.07
CA VAL A 14 13.92 -8.15 21.47
C VAL A 14 13.94 -8.27 19.95
N SER A 15 15.10 -8.06 19.32
CA SER A 15 15.26 -8.17 17.86
C SER A 15 14.93 -9.57 17.35
N ARG A 16 15.40 -10.60 18.06
CA ARG A 16 15.07 -12.01 17.74
C ARG A 16 13.57 -12.25 17.85
N ILE A 17 12.93 -11.85 18.95
CA ILE A 17 11.49 -12.01 19.14
C ILE A 17 10.69 -11.34 18.01
N ILE A 18 11.03 -10.11 17.65
CA ILE A 18 10.33 -9.39 16.55
C ILE A 18 10.50 -10.14 15.22
N THR A 19 11.67 -10.68 14.95
CA THR A 19 11.95 -11.43 13.71
C THR A 19 11.15 -12.74 13.67
N GLU A 20 11.06 -13.46 14.80
CA GLU A 20 10.21 -14.65 14.92
C GLU A 20 8.74 -14.33 14.71
N ILE A 21 8.25 -13.20 15.23
CA ILE A 21 6.89 -12.71 14.94
C ILE A 21 6.71 -12.46 13.45
N GLY A 22 7.66 -11.77 12.79
CA GLY A 22 7.61 -11.51 11.35
C GLY A 22 7.57 -12.79 10.52
N LYS A 23 8.34 -13.81 10.92
CA LYS A 23 8.35 -15.14 10.29
C LYS A 23 7.03 -15.88 10.50
N ALA A 24 6.52 -15.92 11.72
CA ALA A 24 5.24 -16.57 12.04
C ALA A 24 4.06 -15.90 11.30
N ALA A 25 4.10 -14.58 11.16
CA ALA A 25 3.12 -13.80 10.42
C ALA A 25 3.33 -13.85 8.88
N LYS A 26 4.39 -14.52 8.40
CA LYS A 26 4.76 -14.61 6.98
C LYS A 26 4.91 -13.26 6.29
N VAL A 27 5.40 -12.25 7.02
CA VAL A 27 5.67 -10.92 6.45
C VAL A 27 7.06 -10.94 5.82
N VAL A 28 7.10 -11.19 4.51
CA VAL A 28 8.33 -11.22 3.70
C VAL A 28 8.69 -9.79 3.28
N VAL A 29 9.94 -9.40 3.51
CA VAL A 29 10.50 -8.09 3.12
C VAL A 29 11.44 -8.22 1.92
N ARG A 30 11.99 -9.42 1.70
CA ARG A 30 12.75 -9.77 0.50
C ARG A 30 12.51 -11.24 0.19
N ASP A 31 12.09 -11.50 -1.03
CA ASP A 31 11.89 -12.85 -1.52
C ASP A 31 13.23 -13.59 -1.69
N GLU A 32 13.13 -14.89 -1.85
CA GLU A 32 14.25 -15.69 -2.31
C GLU A 32 14.55 -15.39 -3.77
N ASP A 33 15.84 -15.36 -4.08
CA ASP A 33 16.35 -15.27 -5.43
C ASP A 33 17.51 -16.25 -5.51
N GLU A 34 17.27 -17.40 -6.13
CA GLU A 34 18.25 -18.48 -6.25
C GLU A 34 19.42 -18.08 -7.14
N GLU A 35 19.17 -17.26 -8.18
CA GLU A 35 20.18 -16.81 -9.14
C GLU A 35 21.15 -15.82 -8.49
N ALA A 36 20.64 -14.97 -7.58
CA ALA A 36 21.46 -14.07 -6.77
C ALA A 36 21.95 -14.68 -5.44
N GLY A 37 21.59 -15.94 -5.13
CA GLY A 37 21.93 -16.61 -3.87
C GLY A 37 21.31 -15.96 -2.62
N LEU A 38 20.18 -15.25 -2.77
CA LEU A 38 19.53 -14.51 -1.71
C LEU A 38 18.49 -15.37 -0.99
N ARG A 39 18.64 -15.46 0.34
CA ARG A 39 17.64 -16.09 1.21
C ARG A 39 16.45 -15.16 1.47
N VAL A 40 15.27 -15.76 1.64
CA VAL A 40 14.05 -15.10 2.15
C VAL A 40 14.36 -14.33 3.42
N LYS A 41 13.94 -13.07 3.47
CA LYS A 41 14.08 -12.23 4.66
C LYS A 41 12.70 -11.81 5.16
N TYR A 42 12.42 -12.16 6.41
CA TYR A 42 11.21 -11.74 7.11
C TYR A 42 11.37 -10.40 7.81
N ALA A 43 10.23 -9.77 8.14
CA ALA A 43 10.20 -8.49 8.82
C ALA A 43 10.94 -8.52 10.16
N SER A 44 11.74 -7.48 10.37
CA SER A 44 12.58 -7.28 11.56
C SER A 44 12.26 -5.98 12.28
N ALA A 45 12.90 -5.76 13.42
CA ALA A 45 12.78 -4.50 14.17
C ALA A 45 13.16 -3.26 13.35
N HIS A 46 14.11 -3.41 12.42
CA HIS A 46 14.51 -2.34 11.51
C HIS A 46 13.41 -1.99 10.51
N ASP A 47 12.68 -3.00 10.04
CA ASP A 47 11.58 -2.82 9.09
C ASP A 47 10.38 -2.13 9.75
N LEU A 48 10.14 -2.38 11.05
CA LEU A 48 9.16 -1.59 11.82
C LEU A 48 9.51 -0.10 11.86
N ARG A 49 10.79 0.22 12.07
CA ARG A 49 11.25 1.62 12.05
C ARG A 49 11.09 2.24 10.67
N ARG A 50 11.43 1.51 9.59
CA ARG A 50 11.23 1.95 8.20
C ARG A 50 9.75 2.18 7.88
N GLY A 51 8.88 1.24 8.25
CA GLY A 51 7.43 1.35 8.06
C GLY A 51 6.82 2.52 8.84
N CYS A 52 7.29 2.78 10.06
CA CYS A 52 6.90 3.95 10.83
C CYS A 52 7.28 5.25 10.10
N ALA A 53 8.52 5.38 9.63
CA ALA A 53 8.96 6.54 8.86
C ALA A 53 8.09 6.73 7.61
N GLN A 54 7.82 5.66 6.87
CA GLN A 54 6.98 5.70 5.68
C GLN A 54 5.58 6.23 5.97
N ARG A 55 4.95 5.78 7.07
CA ARG A 55 3.62 6.26 7.47
C ARG A 55 3.61 7.74 7.84
N LEU A 56 4.65 8.22 8.52
CA LEU A 56 4.79 9.64 8.85
C LEU A 56 4.97 10.50 7.60
N ILE A 57 5.73 10.01 6.61
CA ILE A 57 5.88 10.68 5.30
C ILE A 57 4.52 10.78 4.61
N ASN A 58 3.78 9.67 4.54
CA ASN A 58 2.46 9.64 3.91
C ASN A 58 1.45 10.54 4.64
N ALA A 59 1.63 10.78 5.94
CA ALA A 59 0.83 11.70 6.74
C ALA A 59 1.25 13.19 6.59
N GLY A 60 2.25 13.49 5.76
CA GLY A 60 2.70 14.86 5.49
C GLY A 60 3.63 15.45 6.55
N VAL A 61 4.23 14.64 7.42
CA VAL A 61 5.21 15.13 8.41
C VAL A 61 6.45 15.67 7.70
N SER A 62 6.92 16.86 8.10
CA SER A 62 8.10 17.47 7.45
C SER A 62 9.36 16.62 7.61
N ALA A 63 10.30 16.77 6.67
CA ALA A 63 11.57 16.07 6.72
C ALA A 63 12.41 16.47 7.95
N GLU A 64 12.34 17.72 8.44
CA GLU A 64 13.05 18.12 9.67
C GLU A 64 12.47 17.40 10.90
N THR A 65 11.14 17.38 11.03
CA THR A 65 10.48 16.67 12.14
C THR A 65 10.79 15.18 12.07
N LEU A 66 10.74 14.57 10.89
CA LEU A 66 11.05 13.16 10.70
C LEU A 66 12.51 12.84 11.08
N LYS A 67 13.47 13.71 10.76
CA LYS A 67 14.88 13.55 11.18
C LYS A 67 15.01 13.47 12.70
N VAL A 68 14.31 14.35 13.43
CA VAL A 68 14.33 14.39 14.90
C VAL A 68 13.73 13.12 15.49
N VAL A 69 12.53 12.73 15.03
CA VAL A 69 11.84 11.53 15.54
C VAL A 69 12.64 10.26 15.23
N MET A 70 13.23 10.16 14.04
CA MET A 70 14.05 9.02 13.63
C MET A 70 15.46 9.05 14.24
N ARG A 71 15.86 10.14 14.92
CA ARG A 71 17.21 10.36 15.46
C ARG A 71 18.32 10.17 14.43
N HIS A 72 18.13 10.67 13.22
CA HIS A 72 19.17 10.64 12.20
C HIS A 72 20.21 11.73 12.47
N LYS A 73 21.48 11.31 12.59
CA LYS A 73 22.62 12.24 12.72
C LYS A 73 22.71 13.16 11.50
N ASP A 74 22.54 12.60 10.30
CA ASP A 74 22.61 13.31 9.04
C ASP A 74 21.23 13.39 8.37
N PHE A 75 20.88 14.58 7.88
CA PHE A 75 19.64 14.83 7.15
C PHE A 75 19.59 14.08 5.81
N ARG A 76 20.73 13.83 5.17
CA ARG A 76 20.81 13.09 3.89
C ARG A 76 20.13 11.73 3.94
N THR A 77 20.18 11.06 5.10
CA THR A 77 19.50 9.78 5.29
C THR A 77 17.98 9.95 5.23
N THR A 78 17.44 10.98 5.88
CA THR A 78 16.00 11.29 5.82
C THR A 78 15.60 11.73 4.41
N GLU A 79 16.37 12.63 3.81
CA GLU A 79 16.10 13.20 2.48
C GLU A 79 16.00 12.14 1.40
N ARG A 80 16.91 11.15 1.37
CA ARG A 80 16.90 10.08 0.36
C ARG A 80 15.59 9.27 0.37
N PHE A 81 15.08 8.94 1.55
CA PHE A 81 13.83 8.18 1.69
C PHE A 81 12.59 9.06 1.53
N TYR A 82 12.65 10.28 2.06
CA TYR A 82 11.56 11.25 1.99
C TYR A 82 11.30 11.73 0.56
N GLY A 83 12.37 12.14 -0.14
CA GLY A 83 12.32 12.66 -1.50
C GLY A 83 11.78 11.63 -2.49
N ALA A 84 12.26 10.39 -2.43
CA ALA A 84 11.80 9.31 -3.30
C ALA A 84 10.29 9.03 -3.13
N THR A 85 9.82 8.95 -1.88
CA THR A 85 8.39 8.71 -1.60
C THR A 85 7.52 9.87 -2.08
N ARG A 86 7.87 11.10 -1.70
CA ARG A 86 7.06 12.27 -2.03
C ARG A 86 7.02 12.50 -3.54
N ALA A 87 8.14 12.26 -4.24
CA ALA A 87 8.20 12.30 -5.69
C ALA A 87 7.27 11.25 -6.31
N ALA A 88 7.30 10.01 -5.82
CA ALA A 88 6.41 8.95 -6.30
C ALA A 88 4.92 9.26 -6.05
N GLN A 89 4.58 9.78 -4.86
CA GLN A 89 3.20 10.19 -4.55
C GLN A 89 2.73 11.37 -5.41
N SER A 90 3.59 12.38 -5.60
CA SER A 90 3.30 13.51 -6.48
C SER A 90 3.09 13.05 -7.92
N ALA A 91 3.96 12.18 -8.43
CA ALA A 91 3.83 11.62 -9.77
C ALA A 91 2.55 10.77 -9.92
N ALA A 92 2.22 9.95 -8.93
CA ALA A 92 0.99 9.16 -8.93
C ALA A 92 -0.26 10.05 -8.94
N ASN A 93 -0.27 11.13 -8.14
CA ASN A 93 -1.36 12.11 -8.14
C ASN A 93 -1.48 12.81 -9.49
N GLU A 94 -0.36 13.25 -10.08
CA GLU A 94 -0.34 13.89 -11.40
C GLU A 94 -0.87 12.96 -12.50
N ILE A 95 -0.44 11.69 -12.49
CA ILE A 95 -0.94 10.67 -13.42
C ILE A 95 -2.45 10.48 -13.24
N ASN A 96 -2.92 10.37 -12.00
CA ASN A 96 -4.34 10.22 -11.71
C ASN A 96 -5.15 11.43 -12.18
N GLU A 97 -4.69 12.66 -11.93
CA GLU A 97 -5.36 13.88 -12.40
C GLU A 97 -5.47 13.93 -13.93
N LYS A 98 -4.39 13.62 -14.64
CA LYS A 98 -4.37 13.60 -16.11
C LYS A 98 -5.28 12.51 -16.68
N LEU A 99 -5.19 11.29 -16.17
CA LEU A 99 -6.03 10.16 -16.63
C LEU A 99 -7.50 10.33 -16.24
N ALA A 100 -7.81 10.87 -15.06
CA ALA A 100 -9.18 11.16 -14.64
C ALA A 100 -9.80 12.27 -15.50
N ALA A 101 -9.01 13.25 -15.94
CA ALA A 101 -9.48 14.29 -16.87
C ALA A 101 -9.74 13.74 -18.28
N GLU A 102 -8.95 12.76 -18.74
CA GLU A 102 -9.18 12.05 -20.01
C GLU A 102 -10.38 11.09 -19.93
N CYS A 103 -10.60 10.41 -18.81
CA CYS A 103 -11.78 9.56 -18.60
C CYS A 103 -13.11 10.34 -18.64
N LYS A 104 -13.13 11.60 -18.21
CA LYS A 104 -14.31 12.47 -18.35
C LYS A 104 -14.62 12.87 -19.80
N LYS A 105 -13.67 12.75 -20.73
CA LYS A 105 -13.84 13.12 -22.14
C LYS A 105 -14.23 11.94 -23.04
N ASN A 106 -14.08 10.71 -22.57
CA ASN A 106 -14.56 9.54 -23.29
C ASN A 106 -16.02 9.26 -22.93
N GLU A 107 -16.95 9.93 -23.61
CA GLU A 107 -18.36 9.53 -23.71
C GLU A 107 -18.55 8.19 -24.49
N LEU A 108 -17.50 7.40 -24.68
CA LEU A 108 -17.45 6.25 -25.59
C LEU A 108 -17.37 4.88 -24.91
N VAL A 109 -17.55 4.78 -23.59
CA VAL A 109 -17.77 3.49 -22.93
C VAL A 109 -19.07 3.55 -22.17
N GLY A 110 -20.06 2.81 -22.69
CA GLY A 110 -21.45 2.76 -22.26
C GLY A 110 -21.63 2.95 -20.76
N GLY A 111 -22.05 4.17 -20.40
CA GLY A 111 -22.72 4.39 -19.14
C GLY A 111 -23.93 3.47 -19.05
N HIS A 112 -24.33 3.09 -17.84
CA HIS A 112 -25.64 2.51 -17.59
C HIS A 112 -26.73 3.52 -17.99
N GLU A 113 -26.96 3.69 -19.29
CA GLU A 113 -28.21 4.22 -19.79
C GLU A 113 -29.27 3.24 -19.31
N LYS A 114 -30.18 3.74 -18.46
CA LYS A 114 -31.40 3.02 -18.11
C LYS A 114 -31.97 2.51 -19.42
N ALA A 115 -32.07 1.18 -19.55
CA ALA A 115 -32.61 0.53 -20.74
C ALA A 115 -33.83 1.34 -21.23
N PRO A 116 -33.94 1.63 -22.54
CA PRO A 116 -35.06 2.38 -23.06
C PRO A 116 -36.34 1.73 -22.53
N ARG A 117 -37.18 2.51 -21.87
CA ARG A 117 -38.45 2.04 -21.32
C ARG A 117 -39.34 1.67 -22.49
N LEU A 118 -39.24 0.42 -22.94
CA LEU A 118 -40.11 -0.15 -23.95
C LEU A 118 -41.55 0.03 -23.47
N SER A 119 -42.38 0.59 -24.34
CA SER A 119 -43.81 0.67 -24.11
C SER A 119 -44.41 -0.74 -23.96
N ALA A 120 -45.58 -0.84 -23.33
CA ALA A 120 -46.25 -2.13 -23.14
C ALA A 120 -46.51 -2.88 -24.45
N GLU A 121 -46.66 -2.14 -25.56
CA GLU A 121 -46.85 -2.68 -26.90
C GLU A 121 -45.57 -3.31 -27.47
N GLU A 122 -44.43 -2.65 -27.30
CA GLU A 122 -43.14 -3.16 -27.78
C GLU A 122 -42.73 -4.42 -27.01
N LEU A 123 -42.97 -4.45 -25.70
CA LEU A 123 -42.78 -5.65 -24.88
C LEU A 123 -43.65 -6.83 -25.34
N ARG A 124 -44.88 -6.56 -25.78
CA ARG A 124 -45.77 -7.60 -26.34
C ARG A 124 -45.25 -8.14 -27.66
N LYS A 125 -44.81 -7.26 -28.57
CA LYS A 125 -44.22 -7.67 -29.86
C LYS A 125 -42.96 -8.50 -29.66
N LEU A 126 -42.10 -8.10 -28.73
CA LEU A 126 -40.85 -8.81 -28.44
C LEU A 126 -41.11 -10.21 -27.85
N LYS A 127 -42.09 -10.33 -26.95
CA LYS A 127 -42.55 -11.62 -26.43
C LYS A 127 -43.16 -12.52 -27.52
N ALA A 128 -43.92 -11.95 -28.45
CA ALA A 128 -44.50 -12.70 -29.56
C ALA A 128 -43.42 -13.25 -30.50
N LEU A 129 -42.40 -12.45 -30.82
CA LEU A 129 -41.25 -12.87 -31.63
C LEU A 129 -40.43 -13.96 -30.95
N LEU A 130 -40.18 -13.83 -29.64
CA LEU A 130 -39.41 -14.81 -28.88
C LEU A 130 -40.14 -16.18 -28.79
N ASN A 131 -41.47 -16.17 -28.71
CA ASN A 131 -42.28 -17.39 -28.69
C ASN A 131 -42.49 -18.02 -30.08
N SER A 132 -41.99 -17.40 -31.14
CA SER A 132 -42.02 -17.93 -32.52
C SER A 132 -40.68 -18.51 -32.99
N LEU A 133 -39.66 -18.45 -32.13
CA LEU A 133 -38.38 -19.15 -32.25
C LEU A 133 -38.45 -20.50 -31.52
#